data_AF-A0A162CXG5-F1
#
_entry.id   AF-A0A162CXG5-F1
#
_cell.length_a   1.000
_cell.length_b   1.000
_cell.length_c   1.000
_cell.angle_alpha   90.00
_cell.angle_beta   90.00
_cell.angle_gamma   90.00
#
_symmetry.space_group_name_H-M   'P 1'
#
loop_
_entity.id
_entity.type
_entity.pdbx_description
1 polymer ?
#
loop_
_entity_poly.entity_id
_entity_poly.type
_entity_poly.pdbx_seq_one_letter_code
_entity_poly.pdbx_strand_id
1 'polypeptide(L)'
;MLIDIDEIRTVKEAGDLIATVDEKLYALVEDKGDKYPFHLVCLQTFSVIQSYDSLPSNTEIEEDVGVEIHDVYDHERASIKIK
;
A
#
# COMPACT_ATOMS: atom_id res chain seq x y z
N MET A 1 -0.64 -16.54 -11.23
CA MET A 1 -0.56 -15.89 -9.91
C MET A 1 -1.96 -15.92 -9.34
N LEU A 2 -2.18 -16.61 -8.22
CA LEU A 2 -3.50 -16.69 -7.59
C LEU A 2 -3.37 -15.98 -6.25
N ILE A 3 -3.87 -14.75 -6.21
CA ILE A 3 -3.98 -13.94 -5.00
C ILE A 3 -5.43 -14.13 -4.53
N ASP A 4 -5.62 -14.64 -3.31
CA ASP A 4 -6.93 -14.85 -2.70
C ASP A 4 -6.85 -14.18 -1.32
N ILE A 5 -7.50 -13.01 -1.17
CA ILE A 5 -7.41 -12.16 0.02
C ILE A 5 -8.77 -11.47 0.24
N ASP A 6 -9.22 -11.39 1.50
CA ASP A 6 -10.44 -10.69 1.92
C ASP A 6 -10.29 -9.16 1.73
N GLU A 7 -11.19 -8.54 0.93
CA GLU A 7 -11.17 -7.12 0.57
C GLU A 7 -11.47 -6.17 1.75
N ILE A 8 -10.73 -5.07 1.87
CA ILE A 8 -11.06 -3.92 2.74
C ILE A 8 -10.91 -2.62 1.93
N ARG A 9 -11.94 -1.77 1.90
CA ARG A 9 -11.95 -0.58 1.00
C ARG A 9 -11.11 0.62 1.46
N THR A 10 -10.29 0.48 2.49
CA THR A 10 -9.62 1.65 3.09
C THR A 10 -8.32 1.24 3.77
N VAL A 11 -7.28 2.05 3.59
CA VAL A 11 -6.06 1.97 4.39
C VAL A 11 -6.41 2.31 5.84
N LYS A 12 -6.07 1.40 6.74
CA LYS A 12 -6.35 1.50 8.17
C LYS A 12 -5.08 1.51 9.00
N GLU A 13 -4.02 0.87 8.53
CA GLU A 13 -2.76 0.77 9.27
C GLU A 13 -1.55 0.57 8.36
N ALA A 14 -0.37 0.72 8.96
CA ALA A 14 0.87 0.34 8.31
C ALA A 14 0.93 -1.18 8.15
N GLY A 15 1.37 -1.62 6.98
CA GLY A 15 1.32 -3.00 6.53
C GLY A 15 0.38 -3.16 5.32
N ASP A 16 -0.66 -2.32 5.22
CA ASP A 16 -1.68 -2.46 4.19
C ASP A 16 -1.10 -2.50 2.77
N LEU A 17 -1.58 -3.47 1.99
CA LEU A 17 -1.25 -3.65 0.58
C LEU A 17 -2.33 -2.99 -0.26
N ILE A 18 -1.92 -2.11 -1.16
CA ILE A 18 -2.82 -1.30 -1.98
C ILE A 18 -2.69 -1.77 -3.43
N ALA A 19 -3.80 -2.19 -4.02
CA ALA A 19 -3.89 -2.54 -5.43
C ALA A 19 -4.62 -1.44 -6.21
N THR A 20 -4.03 -0.99 -7.31
CA THR A 20 -4.63 0.04 -8.18
C THR A 20 -5.27 -0.60 -9.42
N VAL A 21 -6.15 0.17 -10.08
CA VAL A 21 -6.89 -0.30 -11.27
C VAL A 21 -5.97 -0.66 -12.46
N ASP A 22 -4.73 -0.19 -12.47
CA ASP A 22 -3.70 -0.50 -13.48
C ASP A 22 -2.83 -1.72 -13.11
N GLU A 23 -3.31 -2.55 -12.16
CA GLU A 23 -2.65 -3.78 -11.70
C GLU A 23 -1.28 -3.55 -11.04
N LYS A 24 -1.03 -2.35 -10.50
CA LYS A 24 0.14 -2.10 -9.65
C LYS A 24 -0.17 -2.40 -8.20
N LEU A 25 0.89 -2.77 -7.48
CA LEU A 25 0.85 -3.12 -6.08
C LEU A 25 1.78 -2.21 -5.29
N TYR A 26 1.23 -1.64 -4.22
CA TYR A 26 1.93 -0.80 -3.28
C TYR A 26 1.79 -1.37 -1.86
N ALA A 27 2.73 -1.00 -1.00
CA ALA A 27 2.67 -1.29 0.43
C ALA A 27 2.86 0.00 1.21
N LEU A 28 2.11 0.18 2.28
CA LEU A 28 2.36 1.23 3.26
C LEU A 28 3.22 0.67 4.39
N VAL A 29 4.43 1.19 4.57
CA VAL A 29 5.39 0.69 5.57
C VAL A 29 5.61 1.75 6.64
N GLU A 30 5.71 1.33 7.91
CA GLU A 30 6.06 2.23 9.01
C GLU A 30 7.53 2.03 9.45
N ASP A 31 8.32 3.10 9.44
CA ASP A 31 9.65 3.18 10.06
C ASP A 31 9.59 4.00 11.35
N LYS A 32 9.54 3.28 12.49
CA LYS A 32 9.41 3.88 13.81
C LYS A 32 10.71 4.55 14.23
N GLY A 33 10.80 5.84 13.98
CA GLY A 33 11.96 6.66 14.39
C GLY A 33 12.23 7.86 13.48
N ASP A 34 11.59 7.92 12.32
CA ASP A 34 11.72 9.05 11.39
C ASP A 34 10.66 10.12 11.64
N LYS A 35 10.92 11.35 11.17
CA LYS A 35 9.97 12.46 11.11
C LYS A 35 8.79 12.15 10.18
N TYR A 36 9.02 11.34 9.16
CA TYR A 36 8.01 10.87 8.20
C TYR A 36 7.93 9.34 8.26
N PRO A 37 7.26 8.78 9.26
CA PRO A 37 7.36 7.36 9.55
C PRO A 37 6.59 6.47 8.56
N PHE A 38 5.71 7.00 7.71
CA PHE A 38 4.91 6.19 6.79
C PHE A 38 5.42 6.32 5.36
N HIS A 39 5.70 5.21 4.69
CA HIS A 39 6.25 5.18 3.35
C HIS A 39 5.37 4.37 2.40
N LEU A 40 4.91 4.99 1.32
CA LEU A 40 4.26 4.29 0.22
C LEU A 40 5.32 3.72 -0.72
N VAL A 41 5.37 2.40 -0.83
CA VAL A 41 6.39 1.70 -1.61
C VAL A 41 5.74 0.96 -2.77
N CYS A 42 6.24 1.15 -3.98
CA CYS A 42 5.83 0.34 -5.12
C CYS A 42 6.58 -1.01 -5.09
N LEU A 43 5.84 -2.12 -5.03
CA LEU A 43 6.41 -3.46 -4.88
C LEU A 43 6.99 -4.03 -6.19
N GLN A 44 6.63 -3.45 -7.34
CA GLN A 44 7.18 -3.87 -8.64
C GLN A 44 8.58 -3.30 -8.88
N THR A 45 8.81 -2.06 -8.43
CA THR A 45 10.08 -1.34 -8.63
C THR A 45 10.93 -1.26 -7.36
N PHE A 46 10.39 -1.64 -6.21
CA PHE A 46 11.01 -1.48 -4.89
C PHE A 46 11.46 -0.03 -4.60
N SER A 47 10.67 0.94 -5.07
CA SER A 47 10.92 2.37 -4.88
C SER A 47 9.91 2.99 -3.92
N VAL A 48 10.40 3.85 -3.03
CA VAL A 48 9.54 4.75 -2.24
C VAL A 48 8.95 5.79 -3.18
N ILE A 49 7.63 5.85 -3.24
CA ILE A 49 6.88 6.84 -4.02
C ILE A 49 6.74 8.12 -3.22
N GLN A 50 6.32 7.99 -1.96
CA GLN A 50 6.10 9.12 -1.06
C GLN A 50 6.32 8.73 0.40
N SER A 51 6.66 9.71 1.24
CA SER A 51 6.72 9.56 2.70
C SER A 51 5.80 10.57 3.39
N TYR A 52 5.10 10.13 4.43
CA TYR A 52 4.09 10.90 5.15
C TYR A 52 4.42 10.98 6.64
N ASP A 53 4.02 12.08 7.26
CA ASP A 53 4.13 12.30 8.71
C ASP A 53 3.02 11.61 9.50
N SER A 54 1.90 11.29 8.85
CA SER A 54 0.79 10.47 9.37
C SER A 54 0.32 9.43 8.36
N LEU A 55 -0.54 8.50 8.78
CA LEU A 55 -1.20 7.56 7.86
C LEU A 55 -1.92 8.34 6.74
N PRO A 56 -1.58 8.10 5.47
CA PRO A 56 -2.23 8.78 4.36
C PRO A 56 -3.66 8.26 4.16
N SER A 57 -4.50 9.14 3.65
CA SER A 57 -5.82 8.77 3.13
C SER A 57 -5.72 8.13 1.74
N ASN A 58 -6.76 7.41 1.32
CA ASN A 58 -6.85 6.87 -0.03
C ASN A 58 -6.69 7.96 -1.09
N THR A 59 -7.29 9.15 -0.89
CA THR A 59 -7.22 10.25 -1.86
C THR A 59 -5.79 10.77 -2.03
N GLU A 60 -5.02 10.91 -0.94
CA GLU A 60 -3.62 11.30 -1.02
C GLU A 60 -2.79 10.27 -1.79
N ILE A 61 -3.02 8.97 -1.53
CA ILE A 61 -2.35 7.90 -2.27
C ILE A 61 -2.69 7.95 -3.76
N GLU A 62 -3.97 8.11 -4.12
CA GLU A 62 -4.43 8.20 -5.51
C GLU A 62 -3.82 9.39 -6.25
N GLU A 63 -3.69 10.54 -5.58
CA GLU A 63 -3.01 11.73 -6.11
C GLU A 63 -1.52 11.48 -6.35
N ASP A 64 -0.83 10.82 -5.42
CA ASP A 64 0.61 10.53 -5.53
C ASP A 64 0.93 9.49 -6.60
N VAL A 65 0.10 8.44 -6.75
CA VAL A 65 0.31 7.40 -7.77
C VAL A 65 -0.34 7.74 -9.11
N GLY A 66 -1.24 8.72 -9.15
CA GLY A 66 -1.97 9.17 -10.34
C GLY A 66 -3.00 8.17 -10.87
N VAL A 67 -3.43 7.21 -10.04
CA VAL A 67 -4.31 6.10 -10.40
C VAL A 67 -5.24 5.77 -9.22
N GLU A 68 -6.49 5.42 -9.51
CA GLU A 68 -7.47 5.02 -8.49
C GLU A 68 -7.09 3.71 -7.80
N ILE A 69 -7.36 3.63 -6.50
CA ILE A 69 -7.24 2.40 -5.72
C ILE A 69 -8.41 1.50 -6.08
N HIS A 70 -8.09 0.29 -6.54
CA HIS A 70 -9.08 -0.75 -6.75
C HIS A 70 -9.44 -1.41 -5.42
N ASP A 71 -8.44 -1.77 -4.63
CA ASP A 71 -8.62 -2.52 -3.38
C ASP A 71 -7.50 -2.27 -2.37
N VAL A 72 -7.80 -2.48 -1.09
CA VAL A 72 -6.81 -2.44 0.00
C VAL A 72 -6.90 -3.74 0.80
N TYR A 73 -5.77 -4.34 1.10
CA TYR A 73 -5.67 -5.61 1.79
C TYR A 73 -4.89 -5.48 3.08
N ASP A 74 -5.45 -6.03 4.14
CA ASP A 74 -4.81 -6.13 5.46
C ASP A 74 -3.63 -7.11 5.40
N HIS A 75 -2.48 -6.65 5.87
CA HIS A 75 -1.24 -7.42 5.91
C HIS A 75 -1.29 -8.67 6.80
N GLU A 76 -2.12 -8.69 7.85
CA GLU A 76 -2.29 -9.88 8.69
C GLU A 76 -3.05 -11.00 7.96
N ARG A 77 -3.74 -10.67 6.86
CA ARG A 77 -4.53 -11.61 6.04
C ARG A 77 -3.94 -11.87 4.66
N ALA A 78 -2.88 -11.16 4.28
CA ALA A 78 -2.24 -11.29 2.98
C ALA A 78 -1.06 -12.28 3.04
N SER A 79 -1.02 -13.27 2.14
CA SER A 79 0.15 -14.14 1.95
C SER A 79 0.68 -14.02 0.52
N ILE A 80 1.91 -13.53 0.35
CA ILE A 80 2.60 -13.49 -0.94
C ILE A 80 3.42 -14.79 -1.08
N LYS A 81 2.95 -15.73 -1.92
CA LYS A 81 3.70 -16.95 -2.25
C LYS A 81 4.44 -16.79 -3.57
N ILE A 82 5.77 -16.74 -3.51
CA ILE A 82 6.65 -16.80 -4.66
C ILE A 82 6.91 -18.28 -4.99
N LYS A 83 6.77 -18.68 -6.26
CA LYS A 83 7.15 -20.01 -6.77
C LYS A 83 8.43 -19.91 -7.58
#